data_AF-A0A9Q0KXR5-F1
#
_entry.id   AF-A0A9Q0KXR5-F1
#
_cell.length_a   1.000
_cell.length_b   1.000
_cell.length_c   1.000
_cell.angle_alpha   90.00
_cell.angle_beta   90.00
_cell.angle_gamma   90.00
#
_symmetry.space_group_name_H-M   'P 1'
#
loop_
_entity.id
_entity.type
_entity.pdbx_description
1 polymer ?
#
loop_
_entity_poly.entity_id
_entity_poly.type
_entity_poly.pdbx_seq_one_letter_code
_entity_poly.pdbx_strand_id
1 'polypeptide(L)'
;MALRFPRFSQGLAQDPTTRRIWFGIATAHDFESHDDITEERLYQNIFASHFGQLAIIFLWTSGNLFHVAWQGNFESWVQDPLHVRPIAHAIWDPHFGQPAVEAFTRGGALRTNEDLYTGALFLLFLSAISLVAGWLHLQPKWKPSVSWFKNAESLLNYHLSGLFGVSSLAWIGHLVHIAIHGSRGEYVRWNNFLDVLPHPQGLGPFL
;
A
#
# COMPACT_ATOMS: atom_id res chain seq x y z
N MET A 1 -4.76 30.35 29.44
CA MET A 1 -3.85 29.50 28.64
C MET A 1 -4.73 28.73 27.66
N ALA A 2 -4.73 29.07 26.37
CA ALA A 2 -5.55 28.33 25.40
C ALA A 2 -5.01 26.89 25.28
N LEU A 3 -5.89 25.90 25.34
CA LEU A 3 -5.52 24.49 25.24
C LEU A 3 -4.95 24.22 23.84
N ARG A 4 -3.88 23.43 23.72
CA ARG A 4 -3.17 23.19 22.45
C ARG A 4 -3.99 22.42 21.39
N PHE A 5 -5.08 21.77 21.77
CA PHE A 5 -5.88 20.91 20.89
C PHE A 5 -7.38 21.29 20.93
N PRO A 6 -8.08 21.31 19.79
CA PRO A 6 -7.54 21.18 18.43
C PRO A 6 -6.86 22.48 17.95
N ARG A 7 -5.68 22.37 17.31
CA ARG A 7 -4.94 23.54 16.79
C ARG A 7 -5.68 24.27 15.67
N PHE A 8 -6.49 23.53 14.92
CA PHE A 8 -7.18 23.98 13.72
C PHE A 8 -8.55 24.64 13.98
N SER A 9 -8.99 24.74 15.24
CA SER A 9 -10.21 25.44 15.62
C SER A 9 -10.07 26.09 17.01
N GLN A 10 -9.89 27.41 17.04
CA GLN A 10 -9.80 28.21 18.26
C GLN A 10 -11.10 28.17 19.06
N GLY A 11 -12.25 28.17 18.37
CA GLY A 11 -13.56 28.03 19.00
C GLY A 11 -13.68 26.73 19.80
N LEU A 12 -13.31 25.60 19.19
CA LEU A 12 -13.29 24.32 19.89
C LEU A 12 -12.19 24.27 20.97
N ALA A 13 -11.00 24.84 20.72
CA ALA A 13 -9.90 24.84 21.68
C ALA A 13 -10.24 25.55 23.01
N GLN A 14 -11.20 26.49 22.97
CA GLN A 14 -11.69 27.22 24.14
C GLN A 14 -12.81 26.48 24.90
N ASP A 15 -13.40 25.43 24.33
CA ASP A 15 -14.44 24.64 25.00
C ASP A 15 -13.83 23.92 26.23
N PRO A 16 -14.30 24.25 27.46
CA PRO A 16 -13.72 23.73 28.69
C PRO A 16 -14.16 22.29 28.99
N THR A 17 -15.06 21.71 28.20
CA THR A 17 -15.66 20.39 28.45
C THR A 17 -14.95 19.27 27.66
N THR A 18 -15.35 18.03 27.90
CA THR A 18 -14.89 16.87 27.12
C THR A 18 -15.39 16.88 25.67
N ARG A 19 -16.43 17.67 25.35
CA ARG A 19 -16.92 17.87 23.97
C ARG A 19 -15.80 18.30 23.03
N ARG A 20 -14.89 19.16 23.50
CA ARG A 20 -13.70 19.59 22.76
C ARG A 20 -12.91 18.42 22.16
N ILE A 21 -12.70 17.36 22.93
CA ILE A 21 -11.89 16.20 22.51
C ILE A 21 -12.63 15.45 21.40
N TRP A 22 -13.91 15.16 21.61
CA TRP A 22 -14.72 14.42 20.64
C TRP A 22 -14.88 15.16 19.32
N PHE A 23 -15.23 16.45 19.38
CA PHE A 23 -15.36 17.26 18.17
C PHE A 23 -14.02 17.50 17.49
N GLY A 24 -12.94 17.70 18.25
CA GLY A 24 -11.60 17.80 17.67
C GLY A 24 -11.15 16.54 16.93
N ILE A 25 -11.59 15.35 17.32
CA ILE A 25 -11.33 14.12 16.54
C ILE A 25 -12.27 14.05 15.33
N ALA A 26 -13.56 14.32 15.54
CA ALA A 26 -14.59 14.20 14.51
C ALA A 26 -14.39 15.16 13.32
N THR A 27 -13.85 16.36 13.56
CA THR A 27 -13.63 17.38 12.52
C THR A 27 -12.17 17.49 12.07
N ALA A 28 -11.30 16.56 12.48
CA ALA A 28 -9.87 16.62 12.15
C ALA A 28 -9.59 16.58 10.64
N HIS A 29 -10.43 15.87 9.86
CA HIS A 29 -10.30 15.75 8.41
C HIS A 29 -11.30 16.63 7.64
N ASP A 30 -12.13 17.42 8.34
CA ASP A 30 -13.00 18.42 7.72
C ASP A 30 -12.20 19.72 7.48
N PHE A 31 -11.25 19.65 6.56
CA PHE A 31 -10.27 20.72 6.33
C PHE A 31 -10.91 22.05 5.93
N GLU A 32 -12.07 22.04 5.26
CA GLU A 32 -12.79 23.25 4.85
C GLU A 32 -13.33 24.03 6.04
N SER A 33 -13.61 23.36 7.16
CA SER A 33 -14.10 23.98 8.40
C SER A 33 -12.99 24.56 9.28
N HIS A 34 -11.71 24.34 8.93
CA HIS A 34 -10.58 24.75 9.76
C HIS A 34 -10.37 26.27 9.70
N ASP A 35 -9.96 26.85 10.83
CA ASP A 35 -9.68 28.29 10.91
C ASP A 35 -8.60 28.70 9.88
N ASP A 36 -8.82 29.83 9.21
CA ASP A 36 -7.91 30.44 8.23
C ASP A 36 -7.51 29.53 7.05
N ILE A 37 -8.33 28.51 6.72
CA ILE A 37 -8.07 27.66 5.56
C ILE A 37 -8.28 28.45 4.26
N THR A 38 -7.30 28.38 3.36
CA THR A 38 -7.42 28.90 1.98
C THR A 38 -7.62 27.75 1.01
N GLU A 39 -8.19 28.03 -0.16
CA GLU A 39 -8.38 27.02 -1.21
C GLU A 39 -7.06 26.32 -1.60
N GLU A 40 -5.98 27.09 -1.75
CA GLU A 40 -4.67 26.53 -2.06
C GLU A 40 -4.18 25.56 -0.98
N ARG A 41 -4.31 25.94 0.30
CA ARG A 41 -3.86 25.11 1.42
C ARG A 41 -4.73 23.88 1.58
N LEU A 42 -6.03 23.99 1.31
CA LEU A 42 -6.96 22.86 1.29
C LEU A 42 -6.49 21.79 0.30
N TYR A 43 -6.27 22.16 -0.97
CA TYR A 43 -5.79 21.20 -1.98
C TYR A 43 -4.42 20.60 -1.63
N GLN A 44 -3.48 21.40 -1.13
CA GLN A 44 -2.16 20.91 -0.73
C GLN A 44 -2.24 19.91 0.44
N ASN A 45 -3.10 20.17 1.43
CA ASN A 45 -3.33 19.26 2.55
C ASN A 45 -3.97 17.95 2.09
N ILE A 46 -4.99 18.01 1.22
CA ILE A 46 -5.63 16.82 0.63
C ILE A 46 -4.60 16.00 -0.16
N PHE A 47 -3.79 16.65 -0.99
CA PHE A 47 -2.80 16.00 -1.82
C PHE A 47 -1.74 15.26 -0.99
N ALA A 48 -1.19 15.89 0.04
CA ALA A 48 -0.26 15.23 0.95
C ALA A 48 -0.93 14.10 1.75
N SER A 49 -2.21 14.26 2.10
CA SER A 49 -2.99 13.20 2.77
C SER A 49 -3.19 11.98 1.88
N HIS A 50 -3.39 12.15 0.57
CA HIS A 50 -3.44 11.02 -0.38
C HIS A 50 -2.13 10.24 -0.41
N PHE A 51 -0.97 10.90 -0.39
CA PHE A 51 0.32 10.23 -0.28
C PHE A 51 0.47 9.46 1.04
N GLY A 52 0.01 10.03 2.16
CA GLY A 52 -0.06 9.33 3.44
C GLY A 52 -0.92 8.08 3.37
N GLN A 53 -2.10 8.17 2.74
CA GLN A 53 -3.00 7.03 2.56
C GLN A 53 -2.40 5.95 1.65
N LEU A 54 -1.75 6.34 0.54
CA LEU A 54 -1.03 5.41 -0.34
C LEU A 54 0.09 4.67 0.42
N ALA A 55 0.84 5.37 1.26
CA ALA A 55 1.88 4.77 2.08
C ALA A 55 1.32 3.72 3.05
N ILE A 56 0.15 3.98 3.66
CA ILE A 56 -0.55 3.01 4.53
C ILE A 56 -0.98 1.78 3.73
N ILE A 57 -1.53 1.96 2.52
CA ILE A 57 -1.92 0.83 1.65
C ILE A 57 -0.71 -0.03 1.30
N PHE A 58 0.41 0.57 0.89
CA PHE A 58 1.63 -0.18 0.58
C PHE A 58 2.21 -0.88 1.80
N LEU A 59 2.22 -0.23 2.97
CA LEU A 59 2.71 -0.83 4.21
C LEU A 59 1.82 -1.99 4.66
N TRP A 60 0.51 -1.85 4.55
CA TRP A 60 -0.44 -2.92 4.86
C TRP A 60 -0.22 -4.14 3.96
N THR A 61 -0.11 -3.93 2.65
CA THR A 61 0.18 -5.02 1.69
C THR A 61 1.55 -5.65 1.96
N SER A 62 2.58 -4.83 2.27
CA SER A 62 3.91 -5.31 2.68
C SER A 62 3.84 -6.20 3.93
N GLY A 63 3.09 -5.79 4.95
CA GLY A 63 2.87 -6.57 6.17
C GLY A 63 2.19 -7.91 5.91
N ASN A 64 1.17 -7.95 5.05
CA ASN A 64 0.53 -9.21 4.65
C ASN A 64 1.54 -10.17 3.99
N LEU A 65 2.33 -9.69 3.02
CA LEU A 65 3.37 -10.52 2.38
C LEU A 65 4.42 -10.98 3.38
N PHE A 66 4.88 -10.09 4.25
CA PHE A 66 5.91 -10.39 5.25
C PHE A 66 5.45 -11.47 6.24
N HIS A 67 4.24 -11.35 6.79
CA HIS A 67 3.71 -12.32 7.74
C HIS A 67 3.50 -13.70 7.11
N VAL A 68 2.98 -13.76 5.88
CA VAL A 68 2.86 -15.02 5.13
C VAL A 68 4.23 -15.61 4.82
N ALA A 69 5.21 -14.79 4.43
CA ALA A 69 6.57 -15.25 4.14
C ALA A 69 7.28 -15.81 5.38
N TRP A 70 7.13 -15.13 6.52
CA TRP A 70 7.86 -15.42 7.76
C TRP A 70 7.23 -16.54 8.58
N GLN A 71 5.90 -16.54 8.71
CA GLN A 71 5.16 -17.39 9.63
C GLN A 71 4.13 -18.29 8.93
N GLY A 72 3.92 -18.09 7.64
CA GLY A 72 2.96 -18.86 6.86
C GLY A 72 3.47 -20.23 6.41
N ASN A 73 2.66 -20.86 5.57
CA ASN A 73 2.93 -22.16 4.95
C ASN A 73 2.75 -22.09 3.42
N PHE A 74 3.08 -20.95 2.81
CA PHE A 74 2.79 -20.68 1.40
C PHE A 74 3.36 -21.73 0.45
N GLU A 75 4.61 -22.17 0.62
CA GLU A 75 5.19 -23.23 -0.21
C GLU A 75 4.40 -24.55 -0.12
N SER A 76 4.01 -24.98 1.09
CA SER A 76 3.18 -26.18 1.27
C SER A 76 1.80 -26.00 0.66
N TRP A 77 1.21 -24.80 0.80
CA TRP A 77 -0.09 -24.48 0.22
C TRP A 77 -0.06 -24.50 -1.32
N VAL A 78 1.03 -24.04 -1.94
CA VAL A 78 1.19 -24.12 -3.40
C VAL A 78 1.24 -25.57 -3.90
N GLN A 79 1.81 -26.50 -3.13
CA GLN A 79 1.88 -27.93 -3.50
C GLN A 79 0.53 -28.66 -3.38
N ASP A 80 -0.31 -28.29 -2.42
CA ASP A 80 -1.64 -28.90 -2.24
C ASP A 80 -2.68 -27.86 -1.76
N PRO A 81 -3.13 -26.97 -2.66
CA PRO A 81 -3.99 -25.86 -2.29
C PRO A 81 -5.43 -26.28 -1.93
N LEU A 82 -5.81 -27.54 -2.21
CA LEU A 82 -7.15 -28.07 -1.93
C LEU A 82 -7.28 -28.60 -0.51
N HIS A 83 -6.20 -29.09 0.10
CA HIS A 83 -6.25 -29.71 1.42
C HIS A 83 -5.42 -28.97 2.48
N VAL A 84 -4.38 -28.23 2.07
CA VAL A 84 -3.61 -27.39 2.99
C VAL A 84 -4.37 -26.09 3.23
N ARG A 85 -4.60 -25.76 4.51
CA ARG A 85 -5.20 -24.48 4.88
C ARG A 85 -4.12 -23.39 4.94
N PRO A 86 -4.33 -22.21 4.33
CA PRO A 86 -3.35 -21.14 4.38
C PRO A 86 -3.26 -20.54 5.79
N ILE A 87 -2.04 -20.25 6.22
CA ILE A 87 -1.74 -19.55 7.48
C ILE A 87 -1.57 -18.06 7.21
N ALA A 88 -2.25 -17.23 8.01
CA ALA A 88 -2.09 -15.77 7.95
C ALA A 88 -0.81 -15.31 8.68
N HIS A 89 -0.78 -15.49 10.01
CA HIS A 89 0.35 -15.15 10.89
C HIS A 89 0.29 -15.99 12.16
N ALA A 90 1.38 -16.01 12.93
CA ALA A 90 1.43 -16.67 14.22
C ALA A 90 0.58 -15.93 15.26
N ILE A 91 0.03 -16.67 16.23
CA ILE A 91 -0.63 -16.10 17.40
C ILE A 91 0.38 -16.03 18.53
N TRP A 92 0.49 -14.86 19.16
CA TRP A 92 1.26 -14.66 20.38
C TRP A 92 0.38 -13.98 21.42
N ASP A 93 -0.26 -14.78 22.26
CA ASP A 93 -1.14 -14.31 23.35
C ASP A 93 -0.73 -14.96 24.67
N PRO A 94 -0.13 -14.23 25.62
CA PRO A 94 0.30 -14.79 26.90
C PRO A 94 -0.85 -15.21 27.81
N HIS A 95 -2.10 -14.87 27.48
CA HIS A 95 -3.28 -15.27 28.25
C HIS A 95 -3.82 -16.65 27.83
N PHE A 96 -3.30 -17.25 26.76
CA PHE A 96 -3.75 -18.57 26.32
C PHE A 96 -3.32 -19.66 27.30
N GLY A 97 -4.30 -20.40 27.82
CA GLY A 97 -4.04 -21.67 28.49
C GLY A 97 -3.60 -22.74 27.49
N GLN A 98 -2.94 -23.79 27.99
CA GLN A 98 -2.43 -24.89 27.19
C GLN A 98 -3.45 -25.50 26.19
N PRO A 99 -4.74 -25.72 26.56
CA PRO A 99 -5.72 -26.24 25.61
C PRO A 99 -5.97 -25.32 24.40
N ALA A 100 -5.91 -24.00 24.58
CA ALA A 100 -6.05 -23.05 23.49
C ALA A 100 -4.81 -23.10 22.57
N VAL A 101 -3.61 -23.14 23.15
CA VAL A 101 -2.36 -23.27 22.39
C VAL A 101 -2.41 -24.52 21.50
N GLU A 102 -2.83 -25.66 22.03
CA GLU A 102 -2.97 -26.90 21.27
C GLU A 102 -4.05 -26.78 20.18
N ALA A 103 -5.21 -26.18 20.48
CA ALA A 103 -6.30 -26.03 19.52
C ALA A 103 -5.95 -25.12 18.33
N PHE A 104 -5.07 -24.13 18.53
CA PHE A 104 -4.60 -23.20 17.50
C PHE A 104 -3.31 -23.65 16.80
N THR A 105 -2.60 -24.65 17.33
CA THR A 105 -1.40 -25.22 16.70
C THR A 105 -1.79 -26.32 15.72
N ARG A 106 -2.13 -25.96 14.47
CA ARG A 106 -2.68 -26.90 13.46
C ARG A 106 -1.74 -27.26 12.31
N GLY A 107 -0.47 -26.85 12.34
CA GLY A 107 0.51 -27.16 11.30
C GLY A 107 1.83 -26.41 11.49
N GLY A 108 2.88 -26.88 10.80
CA GLY A 108 4.20 -26.26 10.82
C GLY A 108 4.34 -25.17 9.75
N ALA A 109 4.98 -24.06 10.11
CA ALA A 109 5.43 -23.05 9.15
C ALA A 109 6.78 -23.46 8.55
N LEU A 110 6.94 -23.32 7.23
CA LEU A 110 8.23 -23.47 6.54
C LEU A 110 8.77 -22.07 6.23
N ARG A 111 10.06 -21.85 6.47
CA ARG A 111 10.69 -20.51 6.53
C ARG A 111 11.41 -20.09 5.25
N THR A 112 10.91 -20.49 4.09
CA THR A 112 11.50 -20.15 2.78
C THR A 112 10.38 -19.58 1.91
N ASN A 113 10.46 -18.30 1.55
CA ASN A 113 9.51 -17.60 0.68
C ASN A 113 10.17 -16.33 0.11
N GLU A 114 11.25 -16.51 -0.65
CA GLU A 114 12.07 -15.39 -1.16
C GLU A 114 11.26 -14.40 -2.01
N ASP A 115 10.35 -14.90 -2.85
CA ASP A 115 9.48 -14.06 -3.69
C ASP A 115 8.60 -13.12 -2.85
N LEU A 116 7.95 -13.64 -1.81
CA LEU A 116 7.09 -12.86 -0.92
C LEU A 116 7.90 -11.86 -0.09
N TYR A 117 9.09 -12.26 0.38
CA TYR A 117 9.96 -11.39 1.17
C TYR A 117 10.49 -10.22 0.34
N THR A 118 10.91 -10.48 -0.90
CA THR A 118 11.33 -9.45 -1.85
C THR A 118 10.19 -8.49 -2.18
N GLY A 119 8.98 -9.02 -2.42
CA GLY A 119 7.78 -8.21 -2.63
C GLY A 119 7.44 -7.33 -1.42
N ALA A 120 7.55 -7.87 -0.20
CA ALA A 120 7.32 -7.12 1.04
C ALA A 120 8.29 -5.94 1.17
N LEU A 121 9.60 -6.16 0.93
CA LEU A 121 10.60 -5.09 0.99
C LEU A 121 10.40 -4.04 -0.09
N PHE A 122 10.03 -4.45 -1.31
CA PHE A 122 9.72 -3.52 -2.39
C PHE A 122 8.54 -2.59 -2.03
N LEU A 123 7.45 -3.15 -1.49
CA LEU A 123 6.29 -2.36 -1.07
C LEU A 123 6.60 -1.47 0.14
N LEU A 124 7.44 -1.92 1.07
CA LEU A 124 7.92 -1.09 2.17
C LEU A 124 8.71 0.12 1.64
N PHE A 125 9.56 -0.10 0.63
CA PHE A 125 10.28 0.98 -0.04
C PHE A 125 9.34 1.96 -0.75
N LEU A 126 8.30 1.49 -1.46
CA LEU A 126 7.28 2.35 -2.07
C LEU A 126 6.45 3.14 -1.04
N SER A 127 6.19 2.55 0.13
CA SER A 127 5.57 3.25 1.25
C SER A 127 6.43 4.43 1.72
N ALA A 128 7.74 4.19 1.90
CA ALA A 128 8.69 5.24 2.28
C ALA A 128 8.78 6.35 1.21
N ILE A 129 8.87 6.00 -0.08
CA ILE A 129 8.83 6.98 -1.17
C ILE A 129 7.55 7.81 -1.12
N SER A 130 6.40 7.19 -0.90
CA SER A 130 5.11 7.89 -0.84
C SER A 130 5.07 8.90 0.30
N LEU A 131 5.57 8.54 1.49
CA LEU A 131 5.70 9.48 2.62
C LEU A 131 6.64 10.65 2.30
N VAL A 132 7.80 10.36 1.70
CA VAL A 132 8.77 11.40 1.31
C VAL A 132 8.18 12.31 0.23
N ALA A 133 7.46 11.79 -0.75
CA ALA A 133 6.80 12.57 -1.78
C ALA A 133 5.71 13.49 -1.20
N GLY A 134 4.87 12.97 -0.29
CA GLY A 134 3.88 13.77 0.42
C GLY A 134 4.52 14.91 1.22
N TRP A 135 5.59 14.61 1.97
CA TRP A 135 6.36 15.63 2.70
C TRP A 135 7.03 16.65 1.76
N LEU A 136 7.59 16.19 0.65
CA LEU A 136 8.29 17.04 -0.33
C LEU A 136 7.33 18.05 -0.95
N HIS A 137 6.13 17.62 -1.34
CA HIS A 137 5.10 18.49 -1.92
C HIS A 137 4.45 19.46 -0.92
N LEU A 138 4.80 19.37 0.38
CA LEU A 138 4.50 20.41 1.38
C LEU A 138 5.63 21.43 1.56
N GLN A 139 6.81 21.21 0.97
CA GLN A 139 7.93 22.16 1.07
C GLN A 139 7.70 23.38 0.16
N PRO A 140 8.07 24.60 0.58
CA PRO A 140 7.73 25.84 -0.14
C PRO A 140 8.06 25.85 -1.64
N LYS A 141 9.17 25.19 -2.04
CA LYS A 141 9.62 25.12 -3.44
C LYS A 141 8.79 24.16 -4.32
N TRP A 142 8.13 23.17 -3.72
CA TRP A 142 7.53 22.03 -4.43
C TRP A 142 6.01 21.92 -4.24
N LYS A 143 5.41 22.91 -3.58
CA LYS A 143 3.97 23.03 -3.42
C LYS A 143 3.30 23.27 -4.77
N PRO A 144 2.33 22.43 -5.18
CA PRO A 144 1.56 22.69 -6.39
C PRO A 144 0.62 23.90 -6.21
N SER A 145 0.38 24.63 -7.30
CA SER A 145 -0.58 25.73 -7.35
C SER A 145 -2.02 25.23 -7.51
N VAL A 146 -3.01 26.07 -7.18
CA VAL A 146 -4.43 25.77 -7.44
C VAL A 146 -4.70 25.48 -8.92
N SER A 147 -4.03 26.19 -9.84
CA SER A 147 -4.18 25.96 -11.28
C SER A 147 -3.70 24.57 -11.72
N TRP A 148 -2.67 24.03 -11.05
CA TRP A 148 -2.22 22.65 -11.28
C TRP A 148 -3.31 21.65 -10.84
N PHE A 149 -3.87 21.84 -9.64
CA PHE A 149 -4.92 20.96 -9.11
C PHE A 149 -6.21 20.98 -9.96
N LYS A 150 -6.54 22.13 -10.54
CA LYS A 150 -7.77 22.31 -11.36
C LYS A 150 -7.59 21.97 -12.84
N ASN A 151 -6.40 21.51 -13.27
CA ASN A 151 -6.20 21.07 -14.64
C ASN A 151 -6.77 19.66 -14.87
N ALA A 152 -8.10 19.59 -15.03
CA ALA A 152 -8.83 18.34 -15.17
C ALA A 152 -8.48 17.57 -16.45
N GLU A 153 -8.19 18.26 -17.56
CA GLU A 153 -7.80 17.63 -18.82
C GLU A 153 -6.47 16.89 -18.68
N SER A 154 -5.45 17.55 -18.12
CA SER A 154 -4.16 16.93 -17.85
C SER A 154 -4.32 15.75 -16.89
N LEU A 155 -5.05 15.95 -15.78
CA LEU A 155 -5.33 14.89 -14.81
C LEU A 155 -5.95 13.67 -15.50
N LEU A 156 -7.00 13.87 -16.29
CA LEU A 156 -7.72 12.81 -16.98
C LEU A 156 -6.80 12.08 -17.97
N ASN A 157 -6.02 12.80 -18.78
CA ASN A 157 -5.11 12.20 -19.75
C ASN A 157 -4.05 11.34 -19.07
N TYR A 158 -3.40 11.84 -18.00
CA TYR A 158 -2.40 11.06 -17.27
C TYR A 158 -3.00 9.88 -16.51
N HIS A 159 -4.22 9.99 -15.99
CA HIS A 159 -4.87 8.87 -15.29
C HIS A 159 -5.34 7.79 -16.28
N LEU A 160 -5.98 8.17 -17.38
CA LEU A 160 -6.46 7.20 -18.36
C LEU A 160 -5.31 6.54 -19.12
N SER A 161 -4.41 7.32 -19.71
CA SER A 161 -3.34 6.77 -20.54
C SER A 161 -2.19 6.21 -19.71
N GLY A 162 -1.74 6.94 -18.69
CA GLY A 162 -0.62 6.55 -17.83
C GLY A 162 -1.06 5.56 -16.75
N LEU A 163 -1.85 6.03 -15.78
CA LEU A 163 -2.19 5.22 -14.61
C LEU A 163 -2.96 3.94 -14.99
N PHE A 164 -3.93 3.99 -15.90
CA PHE A 164 -4.66 2.81 -16.32
C PHE A 164 -4.05 2.11 -17.53
N GLY A 165 -3.82 2.84 -18.63
CA GLY A 165 -3.29 2.28 -19.87
C GLY A 165 -1.92 1.62 -19.69
N VAL A 166 -0.90 2.39 -19.28
CA VAL A 166 0.46 1.87 -19.10
C VAL A 166 0.52 0.81 -18.00
N SER A 167 -0.19 0.97 -16.87
CA SER A 167 -0.21 -0.06 -15.83
C SER A 167 -0.86 -1.37 -16.31
N SER A 168 -1.93 -1.30 -17.10
CA SER A 168 -2.56 -2.47 -17.70
C SER A 168 -1.63 -3.17 -18.69
N LEU A 169 -0.93 -2.40 -19.53
CA LEU A 169 0.09 -2.91 -20.46
C LEU A 169 1.29 -3.55 -19.72
N ALA A 170 1.76 -2.93 -18.63
CA ALA A 170 2.81 -3.50 -17.79
C ALA A 170 2.33 -4.79 -17.10
N TRP A 171 1.07 -4.83 -16.67
CA TRP A 171 0.49 -5.99 -16.03
C TRP A 171 0.34 -7.17 -17.00
N ILE A 172 -0.14 -6.96 -18.23
CA ILE A 172 -0.16 -8.04 -19.24
C ILE A 172 1.25 -8.49 -19.58
N GLY A 173 2.22 -7.57 -19.62
CA GLY A 173 3.64 -7.90 -19.68
C GLY A 173 4.02 -8.89 -18.58
N HIS A 174 3.81 -8.54 -17.31
CA HIS A 174 4.06 -9.42 -16.18
C HIS A 174 3.36 -10.79 -16.30
N LEU A 175 2.09 -10.83 -16.71
CA LEU A 175 1.36 -12.08 -16.87
C LEU A 175 1.98 -12.99 -17.94
N VAL A 176 2.24 -12.45 -19.13
CA VAL A 176 2.80 -13.18 -20.27
C VAL A 176 4.20 -13.69 -19.97
N HIS A 177 5.00 -12.86 -19.32
CA HIS A 177 6.42 -13.10 -19.13
C HIS A 177 6.78 -13.87 -17.85
N ILE A 178 5.91 -13.86 -16.83
CA ILE A 178 6.19 -14.47 -15.52
C ILE A 178 5.08 -15.43 -15.13
N ALA A 179 3.82 -14.97 -15.07
CA ALA A 179 2.73 -15.77 -14.51
C ALA A 179 2.38 -17.00 -15.36
N ILE A 180 2.35 -16.88 -16.69
CA ILE A 180 2.06 -18.00 -17.61
C ILE A 180 3.16 -19.05 -17.57
N HIS A 181 4.43 -18.65 -17.46
CA HIS A 181 5.53 -19.60 -17.24
C HIS A 181 5.37 -20.32 -15.92
N GLY A 182 5.10 -19.58 -14.84
CA GLY A 182 4.87 -20.16 -13.51
C GLY A 182 3.71 -21.17 -13.50
N SER A 183 2.61 -20.89 -14.20
CA SER A 183 1.48 -21.82 -14.29
C SER A 183 1.77 -23.09 -15.11
N ARG A 184 2.80 -23.05 -15.95
CA ARG A 184 3.32 -24.21 -16.71
C ARG A 184 4.45 -24.93 -15.98
N GLY A 185 4.83 -24.51 -14.78
CA GLY A 185 5.94 -25.08 -14.01
C GLY A 185 7.32 -24.59 -14.44
N GLU A 186 7.40 -23.54 -15.25
CA GLU A 186 8.66 -22.95 -15.71
C GLU A 186 9.13 -21.84 -14.76
N TYR A 187 10.44 -21.80 -14.48
CA TYR A 187 11.03 -20.82 -13.57
C TYR A 187 11.54 -19.59 -14.33
N VAL A 188 10.83 -18.46 -14.18
CA VAL A 188 11.24 -17.16 -14.72
C VAL A 188 11.24 -16.12 -13.59
N ARG A 189 12.40 -15.50 -13.36
CA ARG A 189 12.65 -14.48 -12.32
C ARG A 189 13.63 -13.44 -12.84
N TRP A 190 13.92 -12.43 -12.02
CA TRP A 190 14.81 -11.31 -12.39
C TRP A 190 16.19 -11.73 -12.93
N ASN A 191 16.71 -12.88 -12.51
CA ASN A 191 18.01 -13.37 -12.93
C ASN A 191 18.06 -14.01 -14.33
N ASN A 192 16.92 -14.42 -14.91
CA ASN A 192 16.87 -15.07 -16.23
C ASN A 192 15.79 -14.51 -17.16
N PHE A 193 15.02 -13.51 -16.71
CA PHE A 193 13.88 -12.96 -17.43
C PHE A 193 14.22 -12.45 -18.85
N LEU A 194 15.44 -11.94 -19.04
CA LEU A 194 15.89 -11.41 -20.34
C LEU A 194 16.30 -12.50 -21.35
N ASP A 195 16.54 -13.72 -20.88
CA ASP A 195 17.05 -14.82 -21.71
C ASP A 195 15.96 -15.85 -22.05
N VAL A 196 14.77 -15.75 -21.44
CA VAL A 196 13.64 -16.66 -21.67
C VAL A 196 12.58 -15.98 -22.53
N LEU A 197 12.30 -16.56 -23.70
CA LEU A 197 11.25 -16.05 -24.58
C LEU A 197 9.85 -16.39 -24.04
N PRO A 198 8.91 -15.42 -24.00
CA PRO A 198 7.52 -15.70 -23.61
C PRO A 198 6.75 -16.56 -24.63
N HIS A 199 7.25 -16.61 -25.87
CA HIS A 199 6.68 -17.40 -26.96
C HIS A 199 7.82 -17.97 -27.83
N PRO A 200 7.73 -19.23 -28.31
CA PRO A 200 8.82 -19.87 -29.06
C PRO A 200 9.30 -19.12 -30.31
N GLN A 201 8.41 -18.36 -30.96
CA GLN A 201 8.72 -17.55 -32.15
C GLN A 201 9.18 -16.12 -31.81
N GLY A 202 9.33 -15.79 -30.53
CA GLY A 202 9.64 -14.44 -30.07
C GLY A 202 8.62 -13.40 -30.56
N LEU A 203 9.11 -12.18 -30.82
CA LEU A 203 8.30 -11.07 -31.33
C LEU A 203 8.06 -11.12 -32.85
N GLY A 204 8.58 -12.13 -33.56
CA GLY A 204 8.50 -12.21 -35.03
C GLY A 204 7.08 -12.03 -35.59
N PRO A 205 6.05 -12.74 -35.09
CA PRO A 205 4.67 -12.58 -35.57
C PRO A 205 3.98 -11.27 -35.18
N PHE A 206 4.55 -10.47 -34.27
CA PHE A 206 3.97 -9.21 -33.80
C PHE A 206 4.38 -8.01 -34.68
N LEU A 207 5.54 -8.10 -35.34
CA LEU A 207 6.11 -7.08 -36.23
C LEU A 207 5.70 -7.34 -37.68
#